data_AF-A0A2V2B8D6-F1
#
_entry.id   AF-A0A2V2B8D6-F1
#
_cell.length_a   1.000
_cell.length_b   1.000
_cell.length_c   1.000
_cell.angle_alpha   90.00
_cell.angle_beta   90.00
_cell.angle_gamma   90.00
#
_symmetry.space_group_name_H-M   'P 1'
#
loop_
_entity.id
_entity.type
_entity.pdbx_description
1 polymer ?
#
loop_
_entity_poly.entity_id
_entity_poly.type
_entity_poly.pdbx_seq_one_letter_code
_entity_poly.pdbx_strand_id
1 'polypeptide(L)'
;MEQDTRNGTAPLVRDVLPVLTAELVRLLEEEGERELAICAHDLRIVADCGCGDDFCQSFYTEPRPHGPYGPGHRNVCLVVDRGYLILDVVHGRIMFVEVLDRPELRPALTAALAAARAAASPTPPTGAEA
;
A
#
# COMPACT_ATOMS: atom_id res chain seq x y z
N MET A 1 -14.69 11.37 -14.39
CA MET A 1 -13.70 10.50 -15.05
C MET A 1 -12.49 11.36 -15.28
N GLU A 2 -11.41 11.20 -14.51
CA GLU A 2 -10.03 11.68 -14.78
C GLU A 2 -9.24 11.72 -13.46
N GLN A 3 -8.73 10.55 -13.04
CA GLN A 3 -7.60 10.44 -12.10
C GLN A 3 -6.70 9.25 -12.47
N ASP A 4 -6.61 8.93 -13.76
CA ASP A 4 -5.97 7.71 -14.27
C ASP A 4 -4.47 7.88 -14.61
N THR A 5 -3.89 9.06 -14.40
CA THR A 5 -2.53 9.39 -14.90
C THR A 5 -1.46 9.60 -13.84
N ARG A 6 -1.72 9.35 -12.55
CA ARG A 6 -0.69 9.38 -11.49
C ARG A 6 -0.41 8.03 -10.79
N ASN A 7 -1.12 6.96 -11.15
CA ASN A 7 -0.96 5.66 -10.49
C ASN A 7 0.09 4.73 -11.14
N GLY A 8 0.67 5.11 -12.28
CA GLY A 8 1.65 4.29 -13.02
C GLY A 8 3.05 4.24 -12.39
N THR A 9 3.41 5.18 -11.52
CA THR A 9 4.78 5.35 -10.98
C THR A 9 4.96 4.80 -9.56
N ALA A 10 3.88 4.59 -8.80
CA ALA A 10 3.96 4.05 -7.45
C ALA A 10 4.53 2.62 -7.47
N PRO A 11 5.51 2.27 -6.61
CA PRO A 11 6.15 0.96 -6.66
C PRO A 11 5.16 -0.16 -6.35
N LEU A 12 5.30 -1.28 -7.06
CA LEU A 12 4.50 -2.47 -6.78
C LEU A 12 4.97 -3.13 -5.48
N VAL A 13 4.02 -3.60 -4.68
CA VAL A 13 4.31 -4.32 -3.43
C VAL A 13 5.13 -5.58 -3.72
N ARG A 14 4.86 -6.28 -4.84
CA ARG A 14 5.62 -7.49 -5.22
C ARG A 14 7.09 -7.24 -5.53
N ASP A 15 7.44 -6.03 -5.96
CA ASP A 15 8.82 -5.68 -6.31
C ASP A 15 9.61 -5.27 -5.06
N VAL A 16 8.94 -4.67 -4.07
CA VAL A 16 9.55 -4.14 -2.83
C VAL A 16 9.50 -5.17 -1.70
N LEU A 17 8.37 -5.86 -1.57
CA LEU A 17 8.04 -6.81 -0.52
C LEU A 17 7.47 -8.10 -1.14
N PRO A 18 8.27 -8.85 -1.92
CA PRO A 18 7.81 -10.07 -2.59
C PRO A 18 7.25 -11.10 -1.60
N VAL A 19 7.86 -11.22 -0.43
CA VAL A 19 7.41 -12.13 0.64
C VAL A 19 6.04 -11.71 1.18
N LEU A 20 5.83 -10.42 1.44
CA LEU A 20 4.51 -9.93 1.88
C LEU A 20 3.45 -10.15 0.81
N THR A 21 3.79 -9.97 -0.47
CA THR A 21 2.83 -10.21 -1.56
C THR A 21 2.42 -11.68 -1.61
N ALA A 22 3.39 -12.60 -1.56
CA ALA A 22 3.10 -14.03 -1.55
C ALA A 22 2.27 -14.43 -0.31
N GLU A 23 2.58 -13.85 0.84
CA GLU A 23 1.82 -14.03 2.08
C GLU A 23 0.38 -13.52 1.95
N LEU A 24 0.17 -12.30 1.43
CA LEU A 24 -1.15 -11.73 1.19
C LEU A 24 -1.98 -12.62 0.26
N VAL A 25 -1.41 -13.06 -0.87
CA VAL A 25 -2.11 -13.93 -1.82
C VAL A 25 -2.54 -15.22 -1.14
N ARG A 26 -1.61 -15.90 -0.46
CA ARG A 26 -1.90 -17.16 0.24
C ARG A 26 -3.00 -16.98 1.29
N LEU A 27 -2.87 -15.97 2.15
CA LEU A 27 -3.83 -15.74 3.24
C LEU A 27 -5.22 -15.34 2.71
N LEU A 28 -5.28 -14.54 1.64
CA LEU A 28 -6.55 -14.21 1.01
C LEU A 28 -7.22 -15.44 0.37
N GLU A 29 -6.44 -16.34 -0.24
CA GLU A 29 -6.99 -17.60 -0.74
C GLU A 29 -7.53 -18.49 0.39
N GLU A 30 -6.81 -18.56 1.52
CA GLU A 30 -7.23 -19.32 2.71
C GLU A 30 -8.52 -18.76 3.35
N GLU A 31 -8.69 -17.44 3.35
CA GLU A 31 -9.91 -16.75 3.80
C GLU A 31 -11.06 -16.80 2.77
N GLY A 32 -10.85 -17.44 1.61
CA GLY A 32 -11.86 -17.53 0.53
C GLY A 32 -12.02 -16.25 -0.30
N GLU A 33 -11.13 -15.28 -0.14
CA GLU A 33 -11.12 -13.97 -0.78
C GLU A 33 -10.38 -13.99 -2.13
N ARG A 34 -10.76 -14.92 -3.02
CA ARG A 34 -10.03 -15.18 -4.27
C ARG A 34 -9.87 -13.96 -5.17
N GLU A 35 -10.89 -13.12 -5.28
CA GLU A 35 -10.82 -11.90 -6.09
C GLU A 35 -9.80 -10.90 -5.52
N LEU A 36 -9.77 -10.76 -4.19
CA LEU A 36 -8.78 -9.93 -3.52
C LEU A 36 -7.37 -10.51 -3.66
N ALA A 37 -7.21 -11.84 -3.64
CA ALA A 37 -5.92 -12.49 -3.87
C ALA A 37 -5.36 -12.16 -5.26
N ILE A 38 -6.22 -12.11 -6.30
CA ILE A 38 -5.82 -11.65 -7.64
C ILE A 38 -5.38 -10.17 -7.59
N CYS A 39 -6.17 -9.31 -6.95
CA CYS A 39 -5.81 -7.90 -6.79
C CYS A 39 -4.51 -7.68 -5.99
N ALA A 40 -4.24 -8.54 -5.00
CA ALA A 40 -3.07 -8.44 -4.13
C ALA A 40 -1.74 -8.48 -4.92
N HIS A 41 -1.74 -9.18 -6.06
CA HIS A 41 -0.56 -9.35 -6.91
C HIS A 41 -0.07 -8.04 -7.58
N ASP A 42 -0.96 -7.07 -7.78
CA ASP A 42 -0.68 -5.80 -8.46
C ASP A 42 -0.85 -4.58 -7.55
N LEU A 43 -0.86 -4.77 -6.22
CA LEU A 43 -0.92 -3.66 -5.28
C LEU A 43 0.28 -2.73 -5.43
N ARG A 44 0.02 -1.44 -5.23
CA ARG A 44 1.03 -0.38 -5.24
C ARG A 44 1.10 0.30 -3.89
N ILE A 45 2.27 0.84 -3.56
CA ILE A 45 2.45 1.64 -2.34
C ILE A 45 2.26 3.11 -2.73
N VAL A 46 1.08 3.66 -2.45
CA VAL A 46 0.72 5.04 -2.83
C VAL A 46 1.16 6.06 -1.78
N ALA A 47 0.94 5.74 -0.50
CA ALA A 47 1.32 6.60 0.62
C ALA A 47 1.51 5.76 1.90
N ASP A 48 2.32 6.24 2.82
CA ASP A 48 2.37 5.68 4.17
C ASP A 48 1.14 6.09 5.00
N CYS A 49 0.90 5.38 6.10
CA CYS A 49 -0.12 5.72 7.08
C CYS A 49 0.11 7.13 7.69
N GLY A 50 1.36 7.50 7.93
CA GLY A 50 1.73 8.84 8.42
C GLY A 50 1.45 9.10 9.90
N CYS A 51 1.12 8.08 10.71
CA CYS A 51 0.98 8.24 12.16
C CYS A 51 2.34 8.47 12.86
N GLY A 52 3.43 8.00 12.25
CA GLY A 52 4.79 8.15 12.80
C GLY A 52 5.13 7.12 13.90
N ASP A 53 4.22 6.20 14.20
CA ASP A 53 4.45 5.20 15.23
C ASP A 53 5.39 4.08 14.77
N ASP A 54 6.32 3.72 15.65
CA ASP A 54 7.32 2.68 15.37
C ASP A 54 6.74 1.27 15.25
N PHE A 55 5.49 1.01 15.63
CA PHE A 55 4.86 -0.30 15.41
C PHE A 55 4.07 -0.35 14.10
N CYS A 56 3.74 0.79 13.49
CA CYS A 56 2.92 0.90 12.28
C CYS A 56 3.78 0.97 11.02
N GLN A 57 3.53 0.08 10.06
CA GLN A 57 4.13 0.08 8.72
C GLN A 57 3.05 0.11 7.64
N SER A 58 1.83 0.46 8.03
CA SER A 58 0.67 0.43 7.17
C SER A 58 0.79 1.43 6.02
N PHE A 59 0.19 1.09 4.89
CA PHE A 59 0.26 1.90 3.68
C PHE A 59 -1.03 1.86 2.88
N TYR A 60 -1.28 2.95 2.17
CA TYR A 60 -2.38 3.07 1.23
C TYR A 60 -1.99 2.50 -0.13
N THR A 61 -2.93 1.80 -0.75
CA THR A 61 -2.84 1.28 -2.12
C THR A 61 -3.59 2.16 -3.14
N GLU A 62 -4.31 3.15 -2.62
CA GLU A 62 -5.05 4.18 -3.35
C GLU A 62 -4.84 5.54 -2.68
N PRO A 63 -5.28 6.67 -3.27
CA PRO A 63 -5.23 7.96 -2.60
C PRO A 63 -5.92 7.90 -1.23
N ARG A 64 -5.28 8.48 -0.20
CA ARG A 64 -5.83 8.57 1.15
C ARG A 64 -7.22 9.23 1.11
N PRO A 65 -8.24 8.64 1.75
CA PRO A 65 -9.58 9.22 1.78
C PRO A 65 -9.59 10.51 2.61
N HIS A 66 -10.47 11.45 2.24
CA HIS A 66 -10.81 12.58 3.09
C HIS A 66 -11.93 12.19 4.05
N GLY A 67 -11.56 11.58 5.18
CA GLY A 67 -12.51 11.04 6.17
C GLY A 67 -12.70 9.52 6.03
N PRO A 68 -13.82 8.96 6.53
CA PRO A 68 -14.12 7.53 6.44
C PRO A 68 -14.29 7.04 4.98
N TYR A 69 -14.06 5.75 4.74
CA TYR A 69 -14.22 5.14 3.41
C TYR A 69 -15.68 5.11 2.91
N GLY A 70 -16.67 5.07 3.80
CA GLY A 70 -18.09 5.09 3.45
C GLY A 70 -18.69 3.70 3.16
N PRO A 71 -19.88 3.64 2.52
CA PRO A 71 -20.57 2.38 2.23
C PRO A 71 -19.71 1.39 1.43
N GLY A 72 -19.86 0.11 1.73
CA GLY A 72 -19.08 -0.95 1.06
C GLY A 72 -17.66 -1.13 1.62
N HIS A 73 -17.25 -0.31 2.59
CA HIS A 73 -16.06 -0.55 3.39
C HIS A 73 -16.26 -1.78 4.29
N ARG A 74 -15.25 -2.65 4.31
CA ARG A 74 -15.12 -3.74 5.27
C ARG A 74 -13.64 -4.02 5.55
N ASN A 75 -13.39 -4.68 6.66
CA ASN A 75 -12.07 -5.17 7.02
C ASN A 75 -11.94 -6.65 6.68
N VAL A 76 -10.78 -7.05 6.15
CA VAL A 76 -10.36 -8.45 6.04
C VAL A 76 -9.20 -8.63 7.01
N CYS A 77 -9.45 -9.32 8.12
CA CYS A 77 -8.42 -9.62 9.11
C CYS A 77 -7.76 -10.95 8.75
N LEU A 78 -6.49 -10.91 8.32
CA LEU A 78 -5.77 -12.11 7.93
C LEU A 78 -5.09 -12.75 9.15
N VAL A 79 -5.19 -14.07 9.25
CA VAL A 79 -4.54 -14.84 10.32
C VAL A 79 -3.05 -15.00 10.00
N VAL A 80 -2.20 -14.31 10.75
CA VAL A 80 -0.73 -14.33 10.58
C VAL A 80 -0.03 -14.90 11.81
N ASP A 81 1.15 -15.47 11.61
CA ASP A 81 1.97 -16.01 12.71
C ASP A 81 2.56 -14.91 13.62
N ARG A 82 2.72 -13.69 13.09
CA ARG A 82 3.31 -12.56 13.81
C ARG A 82 2.72 -11.22 13.40
N GLY A 83 2.40 -10.40 14.40
CA GLY A 83 1.87 -9.06 14.22
C GLY A 83 0.43 -9.07 13.72
N TYR A 84 0.05 -8.02 12.98
CA TYR A 84 -1.27 -7.89 12.39
C TYR A 84 -1.17 -7.55 10.91
N LEU A 85 -2.06 -8.17 10.13
CA LEU A 85 -2.25 -7.89 8.72
C LEU A 85 -3.75 -7.76 8.44
N ILE A 86 -4.22 -6.53 8.30
CA ILE A 86 -5.65 -6.22 8.10
C ILE A 86 -5.80 -5.39 6.83
N LEU A 87 -6.78 -5.72 6.00
CA LEU A 87 -7.04 -4.97 4.76
C LEU A 87 -8.31 -4.15 4.91
N ASP A 88 -8.25 -2.86 4.58
CA ASP A 88 -9.47 -2.09 4.30
C ASP A 88 -9.84 -2.30 2.84
N VAL A 89 -11.04 -2.84 2.63
CA VAL A 89 -11.57 -3.16 1.31
C VAL A 89 -12.82 -2.32 1.07
N VAL A 90 -12.90 -1.67 -0.10
CA VAL A 90 -14.08 -0.94 -0.55
C VAL A 90 -14.51 -1.50 -1.89
N HIS A 91 -15.70 -2.09 -1.96
CA HIS A 91 -16.25 -2.67 -3.20
C HIS A 91 -15.28 -3.63 -3.93
N GLY A 92 -14.59 -4.49 -3.19
CA GLY A 92 -13.64 -5.46 -3.74
C GLY A 92 -12.26 -4.89 -4.09
N ARG A 93 -11.99 -3.61 -3.80
CA ARG A 93 -10.66 -3.02 -3.93
C ARG A 93 -10.00 -2.89 -2.56
N ILE A 94 -8.76 -3.38 -2.44
CA ILE A 94 -7.92 -3.14 -1.27
C ILE A 94 -7.46 -1.68 -1.34
N MET A 95 -7.84 -0.88 -0.34
CA MET A 95 -7.54 0.56 -0.23
C MET A 95 -6.36 0.84 0.71
N PHE A 96 -6.18 -0.02 1.70
CA PHE A 96 -5.16 0.11 2.73
C PHE A 96 -4.75 -1.27 3.24
N VAL A 97 -3.46 -1.42 3.48
CA VAL A 97 -2.86 -2.59 4.09
C VAL A 97 -2.33 -2.15 5.45
N GLU A 98 -3.02 -2.58 6.51
CA GLU A 98 -2.59 -2.39 7.88
C GLU A 98 -1.55 -3.44 8.24
N VAL A 99 -0.35 -2.97 8.62
CA VAL A 99 0.80 -3.80 8.97
C VAL A 99 1.31 -3.31 10.31
N LEU A 100 1.02 -4.07 11.37
CA LEU A 100 1.43 -3.72 12.74
C LEU A 100 2.38 -4.77 13.31
N ASP A 101 3.36 -4.30 14.09
CA ASP A 101 4.34 -5.14 14.80
C ASP A 101 5.21 -6.04 13.91
N ARG A 102 5.49 -5.57 12.68
CA ARG A 102 6.32 -6.25 11.67
C ARG A 102 7.57 -5.44 11.27
N PRO A 103 8.49 -5.16 12.22
CA PRO A 103 9.67 -4.32 11.98
C PRO A 103 10.56 -4.81 10.83
N GLU A 104 10.54 -6.10 10.51
CA GLU A 104 11.28 -6.68 9.39
C GLU A 104 10.89 -6.09 8.02
N LEU A 105 9.68 -5.54 7.88
CA LEU A 105 9.21 -4.93 6.62
C LEU A 105 9.63 -3.46 6.47
N ARG A 106 10.00 -2.80 7.57
CA ARG A 106 10.24 -1.34 7.60
C ARG A 106 11.35 -0.89 6.64
N PRO A 107 12.54 -1.52 6.57
CA PRO A 107 13.61 -1.02 5.72
C PRO A 107 13.22 -0.90 4.24
N ALA A 108 12.54 -1.93 3.71
CA ALA A 108 12.12 -1.97 2.32
C ALA A 108 10.97 -0.97 2.03
N LEU A 109 9.99 -0.86 2.93
CA LEU A 109 8.91 0.13 2.82
C LEU A 109 9.42 1.57 2.81
N THR A 110 10.31 1.89 3.76
CA THR A 110 10.91 3.23 3.85
C THR A 110 11.68 3.57 2.58
N ALA A 111 12.49 2.64 2.07
CA ALA A 111 13.25 2.84 0.84
C ALA A 111 12.33 3.08 -0.37
N ALA A 112 11.27 2.28 -0.52
CA ALA A 112 10.32 2.43 -1.62
C ALA A 112 9.56 3.75 -1.58
N LEU A 113 9.08 4.16 -0.40
CA LEU A 113 8.40 5.44 -0.22
C LEU A 113 9.33 6.63 -0.48
N ALA A 114 10.59 6.55 -0.06
CA ALA A 114 11.59 7.57 -0.35
C ALA A 114 11.88 7.67 -1.86
N ALA A 115 12.06 6.55 -2.54
CA ALA A 115 12.26 6.50 -3.99
C ALA A 115 11.05 7.05 -4.76
N ALA A 116 9.83 6.69 -4.34
CA ALA A 116 8.60 7.19 -4.95
C ALA A 116 8.45 8.72 -4.81
N ARG A 117 8.79 9.28 -3.63
CA ARG A 117 8.78 10.74 -3.41
C ARG A 117 9.83 11.47 -4.25
N ALA A 118 11.02 10.88 -4.39
CA ALA A 118 12.07 11.43 -5.24
C ALA A 118 11.64 11.46 -6.71
N ALA A 119 11.00 10.40 -7.20
CA ALA A 119 10.48 10.32 -8.57
C ALA A 119 9.30 11.27 -8.83
N ALA A 120 8.50 11.60 -7.82
CA ALA A 120 7.35 12.50 -7.93
C ALA A 120 7.71 14.00 -7.85
N SER A 121 8.96 14.35 -7.49
CA SER A 121 9.40 15.74 -7.39
C SER A 121 9.89 16.23 -8.77
N PRO A 122 9.26 17.24 -9.39
CA PRO A 122 9.76 17.77 -10.65
C PRO A 122 11.13 18.44 -10.43
N THR A 123 12.10 18.10 -11.27
CA THR A 123 13.37 18.85 -11.36
C THR A 123 13.04 20.33 -11.59
N PRO A 124 13.53 21.28 -10.79
CA PRO A 124 13.34 22.70 -11.09
C PRO A 124 13.95 23.00 -12.47
N PRO A 125 13.32 23.85 -13.31
CA PRO A 125 13.92 24.23 -14.58
C PRO A 125 15.22 24.98 -14.30
N THR A 126 16.34 24.37 -14.69
CA THR A 126 17.64 25.05 -14.76
C THR A 126 17.55 26.09 -15.88
N GLY A 127 17.48 27.38 -15.54
CA GLY A 127 17.61 28.45 -16.51
C GLY A 127 16.92 29.75 -16.12
N ALA A 128 17.65 30.60 -15.41
CA ALA A 128 17.54 32.05 -15.56
C ALA A 128 18.91 32.66 -15.21
N GLU A 129 19.84 32.55 -16.16
CA GLU A 129 20.93 33.52 -16.27
C GLU A 129 20.32 34.85 -16.72
N ALA A 130 20.61 35.91 -15.96
CA ALA A 130 20.49 37.31 -16.37
C ALA A 130 21.73 38.05 -15.84
#